data_AF-A0A7X6FMW6-F1
#
_entry.id   AF-A0A7X6FMW6-F1
#
_cell.length_a   1.000
_cell.length_b   1.000
_cell.length_c   1.000
_cell.angle_alpha   90.00
_cell.angle_beta   90.00
_cell.angle_gamma   90.00
#
_symmetry.space_group_name_H-M   'P 1'
#
loop_
_entity.id
_entity.type
_entity.pdbx_description
1 polymer ?
#
loop_
_entity_poly.entity_id
_entity_poly.type
_entity_poly.pdbx_seq_one_letter_code
_entity_poly.pdbx_strand_id
1 'polypeptide(L)'
;MANPSHPAHDLVRGKRLLRSGALLAALCLVLSCWPTVLAAHGGSSSGNQTGIPIPSLPHGEMAVIAPYYGRIVALAENASDTDETFRRLLNFAQIQRAYCLWGIMPGSVSDEESPFNECSHAYLAAAKAVLLHMRTMKNETAPVGNLVSEIDATLVRNNLSLILCKFSGESFNTADVIRPKLTDIILHARSLLAILSALLATVAGLWLTAQALRTEPRL
;
A
#
# COMPACT_ATOMS: atom_id res chain seq x y z
N MET A 1 -45.60 -67.41 20.86
CA MET A 1 -45.72 -66.58 19.64
C MET A 1 -45.66 -65.12 20.06
N ALA A 2 -44.53 -64.47 19.84
CA ALA A 2 -44.36 -63.03 19.95
C ALA A 2 -43.22 -62.63 19.01
N ASN A 3 -43.52 -61.81 18.01
CA ASN A 3 -42.55 -61.09 17.17
C ASN A 3 -42.20 -59.79 17.91
N PRO A 4 -40.96 -59.30 17.92
CA PRO A 4 -40.59 -58.34 16.87
C PRO A 4 -39.08 -58.31 16.52
N SER A 5 -38.72 -57.98 15.27
CA SER A 5 -37.45 -57.29 15.02
C SER A 5 -37.46 -56.44 13.73
N HIS A 6 -37.44 -55.13 13.99
CA HIS A 6 -36.69 -54.05 13.31
C HIS A 6 -36.96 -53.64 11.84
N PRO A 7 -37.28 -52.34 11.60
CA PRO A 7 -37.13 -51.70 10.29
C PRO A 7 -35.70 -51.14 10.06
N ALA A 8 -35.45 -50.89 8.78
CA ALA A 8 -34.20 -50.52 8.10
C ALA A 8 -33.44 -49.31 8.65
N HIS A 9 -32.11 -49.40 8.62
CA HIS A 9 -31.21 -48.25 8.71
C HIS A 9 -30.95 -47.70 7.31
N ASP A 10 -31.55 -46.56 6.98
CA ASP A 10 -31.16 -45.73 5.85
C ASP A 10 -29.82 -45.02 6.12
N LEU A 11 -28.85 -45.27 5.25
CA LEU A 11 -27.49 -44.78 5.36
C LEU A 11 -27.39 -43.41 4.67
N VAL A 12 -27.66 -42.33 5.41
CA VAL A 12 -27.46 -40.95 4.92
C VAL A 12 -25.95 -40.65 4.86
N ARG A 13 -25.34 -40.92 3.70
CA ARG A 13 -23.97 -40.53 3.35
C ARG A 13 -23.91 -39.03 3.03
N GLY A 14 -23.92 -38.20 4.07
CA GLY A 14 -24.00 -36.74 3.98
C GLY A 14 -22.68 -36.05 3.56
N LYS A 15 -22.70 -35.44 2.37
CA LYS A 15 -22.29 -34.05 1.99
C LYS A 15 -21.07 -33.35 2.65
N ARG A 16 -20.19 -34.02 3.41
CA ARG A 16 -19.04 -33.40 4.10
C ARG A 16 -17.86 -33.04 3.19
N LEU A 17 -17.66 -33.78 2.09
CA LEU A 17 -16.46 -33.62 1.25
C LEU A 17 -16.46 -32.34 0.41
N LEU A 18 -17.63 -31.84 -0.01
CA LEU A 18 -17.72 -30.66 -0.90
C LEU A 18 -17.44 -29.33 -0.18
N ARG A 19 -17.69 -29.26 1.15
CA ARG A 19 -17.58 -28.01 1.94
C ARG A 19 -16.15 -27.71 2.42
N SER A 20 -15.30 -28.71 2.61
CA SER A 20 -13.87 -28.51 2.93
C SER A 20 -13.09 -27.95 1.73
N GLY A 21 -13.53 -28.26 0.51
CA GLY A 21 -12.91 -27.75 -0.72
C GLY A 21 -13.07 -26.25 -0.91
N ALA A 22 -14.17 -25.65 -0.44
CA ALA A 22 -14.41 -24.21 -0.58
C ALA A 22 -13.49 -23.34 0.29
N LEU A 23 -13.22 -23.78 1.53
CA LEU A 23 -12.25 -23.11 2.42
C LEU A 23 -10.81 -23.24 1.90
N LEU A 24 -10.45 -24.43 1.41
CA LEU A 24 -9.16 -24.67 0.79
C LEU A 24 -9.02 -23.83 -0.50
N ALA A 25 -10.06 -23.74 -1.32
CA ALA A 25 -10.07 -22.93 -2.53
C ALA A 25 -9.98 -21.43 -2.25
N ALA A 26 -10.68 -20.91 -1.24
CA ALA A 26 -10.57 -19.51 -0.80
C ALA A 26 -9.17 -19.18 -0.27
N LEU A 27 -8.58 -20.09 0.53
CA LEU A 27 -7.21 -19.95 1.00
C LEU A 27 -6.21 -19.99 -0.16
N CYS A 28 -6.39 -20.91 -1.12
CA CYS A 28 -5.58 -20.97 -2.34
C CYS A 28 -5.74 -19.72 -3.20
N LEU A 29 -6.93 -19.10 -3.27
CA LEU A 29 -7.15 -17.85 -3.99
C LEU A 29 -6.40 -16.67 -3.33
N VAL A 30 -6.43 -16.59 -2.00
CA VAL A 30 -5.70 -15.57 -1.24
C VAL A 30 -4.18 -15.76 -1.40
N LEU A 31 -3.69 -17.01 -1.35
CA LEU A 31 -2.28 -17.34 -1.55
C LEU A 31 -1.80 -17.13 -3.00
N SER A 32 -2.67 -17.27 -4.00
CA SER A 32 -2.31 -17.06 -5.41
C SER A 32 -2.28 -15.58 -5.81
N CYS A 33 -2.78 -14.68 -4.97
CA CYS A 33 -2.59 -13.24 -5.10
C CYS A 33 -1.23 -12.76 -4.54
N TRP A 34 -0.40 -13.62 -3.94
CA TRP A 34 0.94 -13.19 -3.52
C TRP A 34 1.86 -13.05 -4.75
N PRO A 35 2.43 -11.86 -4.99
CA PRO A 35 3.43 -11.70 -6.03
C PRO A 35 4.62 -12.58 -5.67
N THR A 36 5.02 -13.46 -6.60
CA THR A 36 6.24 -14.23 -6.48
C THR A 36 7.42 -13.26 -6.47
N VAL A 37 8.09 -13.16 -5.32
CA VAL A 37 9.27 -12.31 -5.16
C VAL A 37 10.44 -13.02 -5.85
N LEU A 38 10.69 -12.72 -7.12
CA LEU A 38 12.02 -12.95 -7.66
C LEU A 38 12.95 -11.95 -6.98
N ALA A 39 13.93 -12.48 -6.23
CA ALA A 39 15.04 -11.71 -5.69
C ALA A 39 15.88 -11.19 -6.88
N ALA A 40 15.46 -10.06 -7.46
CA ALA A 40 16.34 -9.26 -8.28
C ALA A 40 17.33 -8.60 -7.32
N HIS A 41 18.61 -8.96 -7.45
CA HIS A 41 19.70 -8.35 -6.70
C HIS A 41 19.53 -6.84 -6.67
N GLY A 42 19.41 -6.28 -5.46
CA GLY A 42 19.35 -4.85 -5.22
C GLY A 42 20.61 -4.20 -5.80
N GLY A 43 20.47 -3.67 -7.01
CA GLY A 43 21.49 -2.88 -7.67
C GLY A 43 21.56 -1.54 -6.97
N SER A 44 22.72 -1.28 -6.38
CA SER A 44 23.21 0.04 -5.98
C SER A 44 22.78 1.14 -6.94
N SER A 45 22.43 2.29 -6.36
CA SER A 45 22.38 3.63 -6.96
C SER A 45 23.47 3.86 -8.00
N SER A 46 23.22 3.42 -9.23
CA SER A 46 23.93 3.83 -10.43
C SER A 46 22.85 4.40 -11.32
N GLY A 47 22.55 5.68 -11.08
CA GLY A 47 21.41 6.40 -11.62
C GLY A 47 21.17 6.09 -13.10
N ASN A 48 20.07 5.38 -13.35
CA ASN A 48 19.58 5.22 -14.70
C ASN A 48 19.11 6.61 -15.17
N GLN A 49 19.92 7.29 -15.98
CA GLN A 49 19.65 8.67 -16.44
C GLN A 49 18.47 8.77 -17.43
N THR A 50 17.77 7.67 -17.70
CA THR A 50 16.65 7.63 -18.64
C THR A 50 15.33 8.15 -18.05
N GLY A 51 15.22 8.23 -16.72
CA GLY A 51 14.04 8.76 -16.05
C GLY A 51 14.21 10.17 -15.48
N ILE A 52 13.11 10.74 -14.99
CA ILE A 52 13.05 12.10 -14.46
C ILE A 52 13.59 12.08 -13.02
N PRO A 53 14.60 12.91 -12.68
CA PRO A 53 15.07 13.04 -11.32
C PRO A 53 14.00 13.69 -10.45
N ILE A 54 13.76 13.12 -9.28
CA ILE A 54 12.80 13.60 -8.28
C ILE A 54 13.61 14.03 -7.05
N PRO A 55 13.59 15.34 -6.70
CA PRO A 55 14.25 15.83 -5.50
C PRO A 55 13.71 15.12 -4.25
N SER A 56 14.59 14.81 -3.30
CA SER A 56 14.17 14.26 -2.01
C SER A 56 13.27 15.22 -1.24
N LEU A 57 12.56 14.60 -0.30
CA LEU A 57 11.74 15.28 0.67
C LEU A 57 12.39 15.15 2.05
N PRO A 58 12.60 16.26 2.80
CA PRO A 58 12.97 16.18 4.21
C PRO A 58 11.96 15.33 4.98
N HIS A 59 12.42 14.59 5.99
CA HIS A 59 11.57 13.74 6.80
C HIS A 59 10.37 14.49 7.41
N GLY A 60 10.62 15.67 7.99
CA GLY A 60 9.54 16.48 8.58
C GLY A 60 8.50 16.94 7.55
N GLU A 61 8.91 17.10 6.29
CA GLU A 61 7.98 17.44 5.22
C GLU A 61 7.14 16.24 4.78
N MET A 62 7.62 14.99 4.92
CA MET A 62 6.80 13.80 4.67
C MET A 62 5.55 13.79 5.56
N ALA A 63 5.70 14.12 6.84
CA ALA A 63 4.60 14.15 7.79
C ALA A 63 3.53 15.17 7.38
N VAL A 64 3.94 16.26 6.72
CA VAL A 64 3.01 17.25 6.16
C VAL A 64 2.39 16.77 4.87
N ILE A 65 3.13 16.20 3.93
CA ILE A 65 2.59 15.83 2.60
C ILE A 65 1.72 14.58 2.65
N ALA A 66 2.00 13.62 3.54
CA ALA A 66 1.30 12.34 3.58
C ALA A 66 -0.24 12.45 3.70
N PRO A 67 -0.79 13.30 4.59
CA PRO A 67 -2.25 13.56 4.63
C PRO A 67 -2.82 14.16 3.34
N TYR A 68 -2.01 14.90 2.57
CA TYR A 68 -2.45 15.56 1.34
C TYR A 68 -2.32 14.69 0.10
N TYR A 69 -1.62 13.55 0.16
CA TYR A 69 -1.36 12.70 -1.01
C TYR A 69 -2.64 12.42 -1.83
N GLY A 70 -3.74 12.06 -1.16
CA GLY A 70 -5.01 11.79 -1.84
C GLY A 70 -5.58 13.00 -2.58
N ARG A 71 -5.48 14.19 -1.98
CA ARG A 71 -5.91 15.47 -2.61
C ARG A 71 -5.01 15.86 -3.77
N ILE A 72 -3.70 15.63 -3.65
CA ILE A 72 -2.73 15.86 -4.73
C ILE A 72 -3.06 14.98 -5.92
N VAL A 73 -3.23 13.67 -5.70
CA VAL A 73 -3.55 12.72 -6.78
C VAL A 73 -4.91 13.02 -7.39
N ALA A 74 -5.94 13.29 -6.59
CA ALA A 74 -7.26 13.64 -7.13
C ALA A 74 -7.23 14.91 -7.99
N LEU A 75 -6.45 15.92 -7.58
CA LEU A 75 -6.26 17.13 -8.36
C LEU A 75 -5.51 16.84 -9.67
N ALA A 76 -4.46 16.01 -9.60
CA ALA A 76 -3.67 15.61 -10.76
C ALA A 76 -4.48 14.76 -11.76
N GLU A 77 -5.29 13.83 -11.30
CA GLU A 77 -6.13 12.97 -12.15
C GLU A 77 -7.21 13.76 -12.91
N ASN A 78 -7.58 14.95 -12.41
CA ASN A 78 -8.54 15.83 -13.06
C ASN A 78 -7.89 16.88 -13.99
N ALA A 79 -6.56 16.87 -14.12
CA ALA A 79 -5.83 17.83 -14.97
C ALA A 79 -6.11 17.58 -16.46
N SER A 80 -6.32 18.67 -17.21
CA SER A 80 -6.77 18.60 -18.61
C SER A 80 -5.66 18.81 -19.64
N ASP A 81 -4.71 19.70 -19.35
CA ASP A 81 -3.62 20.10 -20.24
C ASP A 81 -2.29 19.49 -19.78
N THR A 82 -2.12 18.17 -19.96
CA THR A 82 -0.99 17.40 -19.43
C THR A 82 0.15 17.20 -20.42
N ASP A 83 1.39 17.34 -19.97
CA ASP A 83 2.59 16.95 -20.72
C ASP A 83 3.16 15.59 -20.28
N GLU A 84 4.25 15.14 -20.93
CA GLU A 84 4.89 13.86 -20.65
C GLU A 84 5.55 13.79 -19.26
N THR A 85 6.17 14.88 -18.81
CA THR A 85 6.84 14.96 -17.50
C THR A 85 5.81 14.77 -16.40
N PHE A 86 4.70 15.50 -16.48
CA PHE A 86 3.56 15.35 -15.56
C PHE A 86 3.08 13.90 -15.47
N ARG A 87 2.80 13.27 -16.63
CA ARG A 87 2.26 11.91 -16.68
C ARG A 87 3.22 10.89 -16.10
N ARG A 88 4.53 11.01 -16.37
CA ARG A 88 5.56 10.12 -15.82
C ARG A 88 5.70 10.28 -14.30
N LEU A 89 5.67 11.52 -13.79
CA LEU A 89 5.73 11.79 -12.35
C LEU A 89 4.49 11.24 -11.62
N LEU A 90 3.28 11.48 -12.15
CA LEU A 90 2.04 10.97 -11.55
C LEU A 90 2.01 9.44 -11.55
N ASN A 91 2.38 8.83 -12.68
CA ASN A 91 2.46 7.39 -12.81
C ASN A 91 3.45 6.79 -11.78
N PHE A 92 4.66 7.37 -11.68
CA PHE A 92 5.64 6.96 -10.68
C PHE A 92 5.08 7.09 -9.25
N ALA A 93 4.47 8.23 -8.90
CA ALA A 93 3.90 8.45 -7.56
C ALA A 93 2.84 7.41 -7.19
N GLN A 94 2.00 6.99 -8.15
CA GLN A 94 0.95 5.98 -7.92
C GLN A 94 1.53 4.56 -7.85
N ILE A 95 2.41 4.19 -8.78
CA ILE A 95 3.07 2.87 -8.79
C ILE A 95 3.91 2.69 -7.53
N GLN A 96 4.77 3.67 -7.21
CA GLN A 96 5.64 3.62 -6.04
C GLN A 96 4.82 3.47 -4.75
N ARG A 97 3.68 4.16 -4.64
CA ARG A 97 2.77 3.99 -3.51
C ARG A 97 2.17 2.58 -3.43
N ALA A 98 1.82 1.96 -4.56
CA ALA A 98 1.35 0.57 -4.57
C ALA A 98 2.44 -0.41 -4.08
N TYR A 99 3.68 -0.23 -4.53
CA TYR A 99 4.84 -1.00 -4.02
C TYR A 99 5.08 -0.77 -2.52
N CYS A 100 4.71 0.39 -2.00
CA CYS A 100 4.72 0.73 -0.57
C CYS A 100 3.46 0.32 0.18
N LEU A 101 2.74 -0.72 -0.28
CA LEU A 101 1.48 -1.19 0.31
C LEU A 101 0.46 -0.07 0.48
N TRP A 102 0.28 0.76 -0.55
CA TRP A 102 -0.63 1.91 -0.53
C TRP A 102 -0.33 2.95 0.57
N GLY A 103 0.85 2.91 1.19
CA GLY A 103 1.22 3.75 2.32
C GLY A 103 0.51 3.40 3.62
N ILE A 104 -0.14 2.21 3.72
CA ILE A 104 -0.93 1.84 4.90
C ILE A 104 -0.10 1.29 6.06
N MET A 105 1.17 0.95 5.81
CA MET A 105 2.04 0.38 6.84
C MET A 105 2.23 1.38 8.00
N PRO A 106 1.90 1.00 9.25
CA PRO A 106 2.08 1.89 10.39
C PRO A 106 3.55 2.32 10.56
N GLY A 107 3.75 3.60 10.87
CA GLY A 107 5.08 4.17 11.06
C GLY A 107 5.90 4.34 9.77
N SER A 108 5.35 4.03 8.58
CA SER A 108 6.06 4.23 7.30
C SER A 108 6.59 5.65 7.12
N VAL A 109 5.85 6.65 7.60
CA VAL A 109 6.25 8.06 7.53
C VAL A 109 6.95 8.53 8.80
N SER A 110 6.45 8.19 9.99
CA SER A 110 6.91 8.76 11.26
C SER A 110 8.05 8.01 11.95
N ASP A 111 8.45 6.86 11.42
CA ASP A 111 9.48 5.99 11.99
C ASP A 111 10.60 5.79 10.96
N GLU A 112 11.74 6.43 11.18
CA GLU A 112 12.89 6.42 10.24
C GLU A 112 13.51 5.02 10.06
N GLU A 113 13.29 4.13 11.03
CA GLU A 113 13.74 2.74 10.99
C GLU A 113 12.70 1.79 10.40
N SER A 114 11.54 2.32 10.00
CA SER A 114 10.57 1.53 9.26
C SER A 114 11.15 1.06 7.93
N PRO A 115 11.00 -0.23 7.58
CA PRO A 115 11.44 -0.76 6.28
C PRO A 115 10.66 -0.19 5.10
N PHE A 116 9.59 0.58 5.37
CA PHE A 116 8.79 1.28 4.38
C PHE A 116 9.13 2.78 4.28
N ASN A 117 10.06 3.28 5.10
CA ASN A 117 10.35 4.71 5.16
C ASN A 117 10.96 5.25 3.86
N GLU A 118 11.95 4.55 3.31
CA GLU A 118 12.61 4.94 2.05
C GLU A 118 11.62 5.02 0.88
N CYS A 119 10.79 3.98 0.72
CA CYS A 119 9.82 3.94 -0.36
C CYS A 119 8.70 4.98 -0.13
N SER A 120 8.43 5.34 1.14
CA SER A 120 7.53 6.45 1.49
C SER A 120 8.10 7.81 1.12
N HIS A 121 9.42 8.02 1.31
CA HIS A 121 10.08 9.20 0.75
C HIS A 121 9.88 9.29 -0.76
N ALA A 122 10.08 8.18 -1.48
CA ALA A 122 9.97 8.16 -2.93
C ALA A 122 8.59 8.59 -3.45
N TYR A 123 7.49 8.00 -2.94
CA TYR A 123 6.15 8.35 -3.45
C TYR A 123 5.66 9.73 -2.97
N LEU A 124 6.07 10.18 -1.78
CA LEU A 124 5.69 11.51 -1.27
C LEU A 124 6.48 12.62 -1.96
N ALA A 125 7.77 12.40 -2.21
CA ALA A 125 8.60 13.30 -3.03
C ALA A 125 8.04 13.41 -4.45
N ALA A 126 7.63 12.28 -5.04
CA ALA A 126 6.98 12.28 -6.35
C ALA A 126 5.65 13.03 -6.36
N ALA A 127 4.80 12.84 -5.34
CA ALA A 127 3.55 13.59 -5.23
C ALA A 127 3.81 15.11 -5.11
N LYS A 128 4.83 15.53 -4.36
CA LYS A 128 5.27 16.94 -4.32
C LYS A 128 5.73 17.41 -5.70
N ALA A 129 6.54 16.63 -6.40
CA ALA A 129 7.03 16.97 -7.73
C ALA A 129 5.87 17.12 -8.74
N VAL A 130 4.86 16.26 -8.70
CA VAL A 130 3.61 16.42 -9.47
C VAL A 130 2.97 17.76 -9.17
N LEU A 131 2.74 18.07 -7.89
CA LEU A 131 2.08 19.31 -7.48
C LEU A 131 2.85 20.57 -7.93
N LEU A 132 4.18 20.55 -7.80
CA LEU A 132 5.04 21.65 -8.26
C LEU A 132 5.04 21.78 -9.78
N HIS A 133 5.04 20.67 -10.52
CA HIS A 133 4.95 20.70 -11.98
C HIS A 133 3.60 21.27 -12.44
N MET A 134 2.49 20.88 -11.79
CA MET A 134 1.16 21.41 -12.09
C MET A 134 1.05 22.92 -11.93
N ARG A 135 1.86 23.53 -11.07
CA ARG A 135 1.91 25.00 -10.92
C ARG A 135 2.36 25.70 -12.21
N THR A 136 3.09 25.00 -13.08
CA THR A 136 3.58 25.53 -14.36
C THR A 136 2.64 25.24 -15.53
N MET A 137 1.61 24.40 -15.34
CA MET A 137 0.61 24.04 -16.34
C MET A 137 -0.48 25.13 -16.43
N LYS A 138 -0.95 25.43 -17.65
CA LYS A 138 -1.76 26.63 -17.92
C LYS A 138 -3.10 26.68 -17.18
N ASN A 139 -3.81 25.56 -17.10
CA ASN A 139 -5.20 25.51 -16.62
C ASN A 139 -5.34 25.15 -15.13
N GLU A 140 -4.28 24.66 -14.50
CA GLU A 140 -4.36 24.07 -13.15
C GLU A 140 -3.89 25.03 -12.03
N THR A 141 -3.45 26.24 -12.40
CA THR A 141 -2.75 27.17 -11.51
C THR A 141 -3.52 27.57 -10.25
N ALA A 142 -4.82 27.86 -10.36
CA ALA A 142 -5.63 28.29 -9.21
C ALA A 142 -5.87 27.19 -8.15
N PRO A 143 -6.43 26.00 -8.50
CA PRO A 143 -6.64 24.95 -7.51
C PRO A 143 -5.33 24.39 -6.96
N VAL A 144 -4.27 24.29 -7.78
CA VAL A 144 -2.92 23.89 -7.35
C VAL A 144 -2.34 24.93 -6.41
N GLY A 145 -2.44 26.21 -6.74
CA GLY A 145 -1.94 27.31 -5.92
C GLY A 145 -2.53 27.32 -4.51
N ASN A 146 -3.83 27.06 -4.40
CA ASN A 146 -4.52 26.95 -3.11
C ASN A 146 -3.99 25.76 -2.29
N LEU A 147 -3.85 24.58 -2.91
CA LEU A 147 -3.35 23.39 -2.24
C LEU A 147 -1.90 23.56 -1.77
N VAL A 148 -1.02 24.12 -2.60
CA VAL A 148 0.36 24.37 -2.19
C VAL A 148 0.42 25.40 -1.06
N SER A 149 -0.38 26.46 -1.13
CA SER A 149 -0.41 27.48 -0.06
C SER A 149 -0.84 26.87 1.28
N GLU A 150 -1.76 25.91 1.27
CA GLU A 150 -2.18 25.18 2.47
C GLU A 150 -1.06 24.30 3.04
N ILE A 151 -0.35 23.58 2.18
CA ILE A 151 0.81 22.76 2.55
C ILE A 151 1.93 23.63 3.12
N ASP A 152 2.28 24.73 2.44
CA ASP A 152 3.32 25.67 2.87
C ASP A 152 2.97 26.29 4.23
N ALA A 153 1.72 26.71 4.42
CA ALA A 153 1.25 27.22 5.71
C ALA A 153 1.38 26.17 6.83
N THR A 154 1.16 24.90 6.51
CA THR A 154 1.30 23.79 7.46
C THR A 154 2.77 23.52 7.78
N LEU A 155 3.66 23.57 6.79
CA LEU A 155 5.10 23.42 7.00
C LEU A 155 5.66 24.53 7.90
N VAL A 156 5.29 25.78 7.62
CA VAL A 156 5.76 26.95 8.38
C VAL A 156 5.26 26.90 9.83
N ARG A 157 3.97 26.59 10.04
CA ARG A 157 3.39 26.54 11.40
C ARG A 157 4.03 25.49 12.29
N ASN A 158 4.47 24.36 11.73
CA ASN A 158 5.00 23.24 12.50
C ASN A 158 6.55 23.21 12.55
N ASN A 159 7.25 24.12 11.87
CA ASN A 159 8.71 24.20 11.81
C ASN A 159 9.40 22.89 11.38
N LEU A 160 8.77 22.14 10.47
CA LEU A 160 9.18 20.77 10.09
C LEU A 160 10.09 20.72 8.84
N SER A 161 10.38 21.85 8.20
CA SER A 161 11.10 21.92 6.93
C SER A 161 12.58 21.47 7.00
N LEU A 162 13.15 21.38 8.21
CA LEU A 162 14.56 21.07 8.43
C LEU A 162 14.82 19.73 9.14
N ILE A 163 13.77 18.94 9.41
CA ILE A 163 13.95 17.62 10.02
C ILE A 163 14.39 16.66 8.92
N LEU A 164 15.65 16.24 8.99
CA LEU A 164 16.29 15.33 8.05
C LEU A 164 16.37 13.91 8.65
N CYS A 165 16.31 12.92 7.78
CA CYS A 165 16.66 11.52 8.06
C CYS A 165 17.66 11.01 7.02
N LYS A 166 18.09 9.74 7.12
CA LYS A 166 19.03 9.10 6.19
C LYS A 166 18.65 9.18 4.71
N PHE A 167 17.36 9.22 4.39
CA PHE A 167 16.86 9.30 3.02
C PHE A 167 16.55 10.72 2.54
N SER A 168 16.67 11.73 3.41
CA SER A 168 16.40 13.13 3.07
C SER A 168 17.45 13.75 2.14
N GLY A 169 18.59 13.08 1.92
CA GLY A 169 19.62 13.46 0.96
C GLY A 169 19.67 12.59 -0.30
N GLU A 170 18.81 11.59 -0.41
CA GLU A 170 18.75 10.70 -1.58
C GLU A 170 18.12 11.43 -2.78
N SER A 171 18.44 11.01 -4.00
CA SER A 171 17.72 11.46 -5.20
C SER A 171 16.95 10.28 -5.78
N PHE A 172 15.64 10.44 -5.95
CA PHE A 172 14.82 9.41 -6.59
C PHE A 172 14.77 9.63 -8.10
N ASN A 173 14.43 8.59 -8.85
CA ASN A 173 14.28 8.69 -10.30
C ASN A 173 13.06 7.86 -10.74
N THR A 174 12.29 8.37 -11.70
CA THR A 174 11.11 7.63 -12.21
C THR A 174 11.45 6.29 -12.85
N ALA A 175 12.73 6.04 -13.18
CA ALA A 175 13.20 4.78 -13.73
C ALA A 175 13.45 3.70 -12.65
N ASP A 176 13.48 4.06 -11.36
CA ASP A 176 13.88 3.20 -10.26
C ASP A 176 12.71 2.96 -9.29
N VAL A 177 12.32 1.71 -9.06
CA VAL A 177 11.27 1.37 -8.08
C VAL A 177 11.90 0.98 -6.75
N ILE A 178 11.59 1.74 -5.70
CA ILE A 178 12.09 1.50 -4.34
C ILE A 178 11.19 0.49 -3.63
N ARG A 179 11.75 -0.61 -3.14
CA ARG A 179 10.97 -1.68 -2.47
C ARG A 179 11.31 -1.75 -0.99
N PRO A 180 10.32 -2.05 -0.12
CA PRO A 180 10.61 -2.32 1.29
C PRO A 180 11.49 -3.57 1.43
N LYS A 181 12.47 -3.51 2.33
CA LYS A 181 13.39 -4.62 2.60
C LYS A 181 12.70 -5.67 3.45
N LEU A 182 12.40 -6.83 2.86
CA LEU A 182 11.65 -7.91 3.53
C LEU A 182 12.34 -8.43 4.81
N THR A 183 13.67 -8.49 4.82
CA THR A 183 14.45 -8.87 6.00
C THR A 183 14.20 -7.93 7.17
N ASP A 184 14.13 -6.64 6.87
CA ASP A 184 14.00 -5.58 7.86
C ASP A 184 12.57 -5.51 8.41
N ILE A 185 11.57 -6.00 7.66
CA ILE A 185 10.19 -6.18 8.14
C ILE A 185 10.13 -7.16 9.32
N ILE A 186 10.89 -8.26 9.26
CA ILE A 186 10.92 -9.27 10.32
C ILE A 186 11.60 -8.70 11.58
N LEU A 187 12.58 -7.82 11.39
CA LEU A 187 13.33 -7.19 12.47
C LEU A 187 12.63 -5.97 13.07
N HIS A 188 11.70 -5.34 12.32
CA HIS A 188 10.97 -4.17 12.77
C HIS A 188 9.65 -4.56 13.45
N ALA A 189 9.63 -4.51 14.79
CA ALA A 189 8.53 -5.00 15.62
C ALA A 189 7.14 -4.45 15.24
N ARG A 190 7.04 -3.14 14.94
CA ARG A 190 5.76 -2.52 14.57
C ARG A 190 5.24 -3.03 13.23
N SER A 191 6.10 -3.16 12.23
CA SER A 191 5.73 -3.69 10.91
C SER A 191 5.37 -5.16 10.99
N LEU A 192 6.15 -5.96 11.73
CA LEU A 192 5.86 -7.36 11.96
C LEU A 192 4.50 -7.55 12.64
N LEU A 193 4.24 -6.82 13.73
CA LEU A 193 2.97 -6.88 14.44
C LEU A 193 1.80 -6.46 13.55
N ALA A 194 1.97 -5.41 12.74
CA ALA A 194 0.94 -4.97 11.80
C ALA A 194 0.58 -6.10 10.81
N ILE A 195 1.58 -6.74 10.19
CA ILE A 195 1.36 -7.85 9.25
C ILE A 195 0.71 -9.06 9.94
N LEU A 196 1.23 -9.47 11.10
CA LEU A 196 0.68 -10.61 11.85
C LEU A 196 -0.76 -10.35 12.31
N SER A 197 -1.06 -9.13 12.74
CA SER A 197 -2.41 -8.74 13.14
C SER A 197 -3.39 -8.75 11.96
N ALA A 198 -2.97 -8.27 10.78
CA ALA A 198 -3.77 -8.32 9.56
C ALA A 198 -4.02 -9.76 9.10
N LEU A 199 -2.99 -10.63 9.16
CA LEU A 199 -3.13 -12.06 8.86
C LEU A 199 -4.07 -12.76 9.84
N LEU A 200 -3.95 -12.48 11.13
CA LEU A 200 -4.84 -13.05 12.14
C LEU A 200 -6.29 -12.60 11.92
N ALA A 201 -6.51 -11.32 11.62
CA ALA A 201 -7.83 -10.76 11.35
C ALA A 201 -8.48 -11.39 10.10
N THR A 202 -7.72 -11.59 9.02
CA THR A 202 -8.23 -12.25 7.81
C THR A 202 -8.58 -13.72 8.07
N VAL A 203 -7.72 -14.47 8.76
CA VAL A 203 -8.00 -15.86 9.15
C VAL A 203 -9.23 -15.95 10.07
N ALA A 204 -9.34 -15.09 11.07
CA ALA A 204 -10.49 -15.05 11.96
C ALA A 204 -11.79 -14.70 11.19
N GLY A 205 -11.74 -13.72 10.28
CA GLY A 205 -12.86 -13.35 9.43
C GLY A 205 -13.32 -14.51 8.52
N LEU A 206 -12.36 -15.21 7.89
CA LEU A 206 -12.65 -16.40 7.08
C LEU A 206 -13.24 -17.54 7.93
N TRP A 207 -12.75 -17.73 9.15
CA TRP A 207 -13.27 -18.74 10.07
C TRP A 207 -14.70 -18.43 10.52
N LEU A 208 -14.99 -17.17 10.89
CA LEU A 208 -16.32 -16.73 11.32
C LEU A 208 -17.34 -16.80 10.18
N THR A 209 -16.97 -16.36 8.98
CA THR A 209 -17.83 -16.46 7.78
C THR A 209 -18.12 -17.92 7.43
N ALA A 210 -17.12 -18.79 7.49
CA ALA A 210 -17.33 -20.23 7.29
C ALA A 210 -18.22 -20.86 8.36
N GLN A 211 -18.15 -20.42 9.62
CA GLN A 211 -19.07 -20.86 10.67
C GLN A 211 -20.51 -20.38 10.41
N ALA A 212 -20.71 -19.11 10.06
CA ALA A 212 -22.03 -18.56 9.77
C ALA A 212 -22.71 -19.28 8.58
N LEU A 213 -21.94 -19.64 7.55
CA LEU A 213 -22.44 -20.44 6.42
C LEU A 213 -22.71 -21.91 6.77
N ARG A 214 -22.19 -22.43 7.89
CA ARG A 214 -22.47 -23.79 8.38
C ARG A 214 -23.76 -23.85 9.20
N THR A 215 -24.20 -22.75 9.81
CA THR A 215 -25.36 -22.69 10.71
C THR A 215 -26.72 -22.55 10.01
N GLU A 216 -26.76 -22.44 8.69
CA GLU A 216 -27.99 -22.60 7.89
C GLU A 216 -28.27 -24.09 7.59
N PRO A 217 -28.97 -24.78 8.50
CA PRO A 217 -30.01 -25.70 8.06
C PRO A 217 -31.29 -25.57 8.91
N ARG A 218 -32.42 -25.31 8.24
CA ARG A 218 -33.85 -25.63 8.52
C ARG A 218 -34.72 -24.43 8.14
N LEU A 219 -35.79 -24.56 7.35
CA LEU A 219 -36.73 -25.68 7.18
C LEU A 219 -36.77 -26.25 5.75
#